data_AF-A0A2V6THQ6-F1
#
_entry.id   AF-A0A2V6THQ6-F1
#
_cell.length_a   1.000
_cell.length_b   1.000
_cell.length_c   1.000
_cell.angle_alpha   90.00
_cell.angle_beta   90.00
_cell.angle_gamma   90.00
#
_symmetry.space_group_name_H-M   'P 1'
#
loop_
_entity.id
_entity.type
_entity.pdbx_description
1 polymer ?
#
loop_
_entity_poly.entity_id
_entity_poly.type
_entity_poly.pdbx_seq_one_letter_code
_entity_poly.pdbx_strand_id
1 'polypeptide(L)'
;MTGLERRLAAANLIVALVALFGGVTTGIFQALEYAGVEIYPSLAPFVRSHYHSVSMHGVLNALVFTTFFICGFVPFIFSRALGAPLACPRLAWWTFWIMAAGLVLAAIPLVGNAATVMFTFYPPLKAHWAFYLGLTLVVAGTWLVTLNLVVSWRAWRARNAGVPTPLAAFMSLVTFAMWSIASLGLAAEMLFMLLPWSLGLVGGTDALLARTLFW
;
A
#
# COMPACT_ATOMS: atom_id res chain seq x y z
N MET A 1 18.50 -8.23 -19.34
CA MET A 1 17.62 -7.33 -18.59
C MET A 1 16.85 -6.47 -19.56
N THR A 2 15.54 -6.36 -19.42
CA THR A 2 14.80 -5.43 -20.27
C THR A 2 14.84 -4.03 -19.65
N GLY A 3 14.63 -2.98 -20.46
CA GLY A 3 14.40 -1.63 -19.93
C GLY A 3 13.13 -1.52 -19.08
N LEU A 4 12.25 -2.52 -19.13
CA LEU A 4 10.93 -2.49 -18.53
C LEU A 4 10.99 -2.65 -17.00
N GLU A 5 11.72 -3.61 -16.45
CA GLU A 5 11.79 -3.80 -14.99
C GLU A 5 12.40 -2.58 -14.31
N ARG A 6 13.39 -1.94 -14.94
CA ARG A 6 13.98 -0.68 -14.45
C ARG A 6 12.96 0.45 -14.41
N ARG A 7 12.15 0.60 -15.47
CA ARG A 7 11.10 1.62 -15.53
C ARG A 7 9.99 1.37 -14.52
N LEU A 8 9.57 0.12 -14.35
CA LEU A 8 8.56 -0.26 -13.36
C LEU A 8 9.06 0.00 -11.93
N ALA A 9 10.31 -0.39 -11.62
CA ALA A 9 10.93 -0.11 -10.34
C ALA A 9 11.02 1.40 -10.08
N ALA A 10 11.48 2.16 -11.07
CA ALA A 10 11.54 3.62 -10.97
C ALA A 10 10.16 4.25 -10.75
N ALA A 11 9.12 3.81 -11.48
CA ALA A 11 7.77 4.34 -11.31
C ALA A 11 7.22 4.10 -9.89
N ASN A 12 7.38 2.88 -9.36
CA ASN A 12 7.00 2.56 -7.98
C ASN A 12 7.81 3.37 -6.96
N LEU A 13 9.13 3.48 -7.14
CA LEU A 13 10.00 4.24 -6.23
C LEU A 13 9.67 5.75 -6.26
N ILE A 14 9.31 6.31 -7.40
CA ILE A 14 8.86 7.71 -7.49
C ILE A 14 7.60 7.90 -6.65
N VAL A 15 6.59 7.05 -6.81
CA VAL A 15 5.36 7.12 -5.99
C VAL A 15 5.69 6.97 -4.51
N ALA A 16 6.54 6.00 -4.16
CA ALA A 16 6.95 5.76 -2.79
C ALA A 16 7.64 6.99 -2.17
N LEU A 17 8.59 7.60 -2.88
CA LEU A 17 9.33 8.77 -2.39
C LEU A 17 8.47 10.03 -2.31
N VAL A 18 7.54 10.22 -3.25
CA VAL A 18 6.56 11.31 -3.19
C VAL A 18 5.63 11.15 -1.98
N ALA A 19 5.14 9.93 -1.73
CA ALA A 19 4.35 9.63 -0.54
C ALA A 19 5.15 9.86 0.75
N LEU A 20 6.38 9.36 0.81
CA LEU A 20 7.29 9.57 1.94
C LEU A 20 7.51 11.05 2.22
N PHE A 21 7.77 11.85 1.18
CA PHE A 21 7.96 13.29 1.31
C PHE A 21 6.73 13.95 1.93
N GLY A 22 5.54 13.70 1.36
CA GLY A 22 4.29 14.28 1.88
C GLY A 22 3.99 13.84 3.33
N GLY A 23 4.18 12.56 3.64
CA GLY A 23 4.01 12.05 5.00
C GLY A 23 5.02 12.64 5.97
N VAL A 24 6.31 12.73 5.62
CA VAL A 24 7.33 13.39 6.47
C VAL A 24 7.01 14.87 6.70
N THR A 25 6.54 15.61 5.69
CA THR A 25 6.09 17.01 5.87
C THR A 25 5.00 17.13 6.94
N THR A 26 3.99 16.26 6.91
CA THR A 26 2.95 16.22 7.96
C THR A 26 3.48 15.74 9.31
N GLY A 27 4.59 14.99 9.34
CA GLY A 27 5.30 14.63 10.57
C GLY A 27 5.98 15.82 11.25
N ILE A 28 6.54 16.75 10.48
CA ILE A 28 7.12 18.00 11.01
C ILE A 28 6.03 18.82 11.72
N PHE A 29 4.82 18.88 11.15
CA PHE A 29 3.68 19.56 11.76
C PHE A 29 3.27 18.93 13.10
N GLN A 30 3.34 17.61 13.21
CA GLN A 30 3.10 16.92 14.48
C GLN A 30 4.17 17.26 15.51
N ALA A 31 5.45 17.26 15.13
CA ALA A 31 6.56 17.56 16.04
C ALA A 31 6.44 18.98 16.63
N LEU A 32 6.07 19.97 15.80
CA LEU A 32 5.85 21.34 16.24
C LEU A 32 4.66 21.46 17.21
N GLU A 33 3.55 20.78 16.92
CA GLU A 33 2.41 20.71 17.84
C GLU A 33 2.80 20.10 19.20
N TYR A 34 3.55 19.00 19.20
CA TYR A 34 4.06 18.37 20.42
C TYR A 34 5.05 19.28 21.19
N ALA A 35 5.68 20.23 20.51
CA ALA A 35 6.53 21.25 21.12
C ALA A 35 5.74 22.47 21.63
N GLY A 36 4.40 22.45 21.55
CA GLY A 36 3.53 23.54 21.98
C GLY A 36 3.43 24.71 21.00
N VAL A 37 3.87 24.51 19.74
CA VAL A 37 3.78 25.54 18.70
C VAL A 37 2.48 25.33 17.91
N GLU A 38 1.52 26.25 18.09
CA GLU A 38 0.23 26.20 17.40
C GLU A 38 0.39 26.63 15.93
N ILE A 39 0.33 25.66 15.00
CA ILE A 39 0.53 25.91 13.55
C ILE A 39 -0.70 25.62 12.68
N TYR A 40 -1.63 24.79 13.13
CA TYR A 40 -2.73 24.31 12.29
C TYR A 40 -3.68 25.41 11.80
N PRO A 41 -4.02 26.46 12.57
CA PRO A 41 -4.80 27.59 12.05
C PRO A 41 -4.16 28.23 10.81
N SER A 42 -2.83 28.33 10.78
CA SER A 42 -2.06 28.90 9.67
C SER A 42 -1.92 27.96 8.46
N LEU A 43 -2.13 26.66 8.64
CA LEU A 43 -2.07 25.64 7.58
C LEU A 43 -3.42 25.40 6.89
N ALA A 44 -4.51 25.95 7.43
CA ALA A 44 -5.82 25.88 6.80
C ALA A 44 -5.81 26.63 5.44
N PRO A 45 -6.48 26.10 4.39
CA PRO A 45 -7.38 24.93 4.39
C PRO A 45 -6.69 23.58 4.14
N PHE A 46 -5.38 23.54 3.91
CA PHE A 46 -4.64 22.37 3.44
C PHE A 46 -4.48 21.29 4.51
N VAL A 47 -4.09 21.69 5.73
CA VAL A 47 -4.06 20.80 6.90
C VAL A 47 -4.93 21.41 7.98
N ARG A 48 -6.03 20.73 8.31
CA ARG A 48 -7.13 21.30 9.10
C ARG A 48 -7.01 21.06 10.60
N SER A 49 -6.24 20.06 11.01
CA SER A 49 -6.07 19.70 12.41
C SER A 49 -4.87 18.78 12.60
N HIS A 50 -4.46 18.61 13.86
CA HIS A 50 -3.49 17.59 14.24
C HIS A 50 -3.88 16.19 13.76
N TYR A 51 -5.13 15.78 13.97
CA TYR A 51 -5.60 14.45 13.53
C TYR A 51 -5.61 14.27 12.01
N HIS A 52 -5.91 15.34 11.25
CA HIS A 52 -5.80 15.31 9.79
C HIS A 52 -4.35 15.08 9.38
N SER A 53 -3.40 15.77 10.04
CA SER A 53 -1.96 15.59 9.85
C SER A 53 -1.49 14.17 10.17
N VAL A 54 -1.87 13.63 11.33
CA VAL A 54 -1.51 12.26 11.75
C VAL A 54 -2.09 11.20 10.81
N SER A 55 -3.32 11.40 10.32
CA SER A 55 -3.95 10.50 9.35
C SER A 55 -3.18 10.49 8.02
N MET A 56 -2.85 11.67 7.48
CA MET A 56 -2.03 11.77 6.28
C MET A 56 -0.64 11.16 6.48
N HIS A 57 0.03 11.46 7.59
CA HIS A 57 1.37 10.95 7.91
C HIS A 57 1.40 9.43 7.92
N GLY A 58 0.52 8.81 8.71
CA GLY A 58 0.49 7.37 8.87
C GLY A 58 0.14 6.65 7.57
N VAL A 59 -0.88 7.13 6.84
CA VAL A 59 -1.26 6.50 5.56
C VAL A 59 -0.15 6.63 4.52
N LEU A 60 0.42 7.83 4.35
CA LEU A 60 1.44 8.06 3.32
C LEU A 60 2.76 7.33 3.63
N ASN A 61 3.22 7.34 4.88
CA ASN A 61 4.50 6.74 5.25
C ASN A 61 4.40 5.25 5.56
N ALA A 62 3.45 4.83 6.39
CA ALA A 62 3.40 3.46 6.87
C ALA A 62 2.72 2.51 5.87
N LEU A 63 1.81 3.01 5.03
CA LEU A 63 1.08 2.20 4.05
C LEU A 63 1.56 2.44 2.62
N VAL A 64 1.51 3.68 2.11
CA VAL A 64 1.77 3.95 0.69
C VAL A 64 3.25 3.83 0.36
N PHE A 65 4.13 4.55 1.07
CA PHE A 65 5.57 4.51 0.83
C PHE A 65 6.12 3.08 0.89
N THR A 66 5.85 2.36 1.97
CA THR A 66 6.34 0.99 2.17
C THR A 66 5.82 0.03 1.10
N THR A 67 4.54 0.10 0.75
CA THR A 67 3.92 -0.78 -0.25
C THR A 67 4.48 -0.53 -1.65
N PHE A 68 4.54 0.73 -2.10
CA PHE A 68 5.09 1.03 -3.42
C PHE A 68 6.60 0.75 -3.46
N PHE A 69 7.34 1.04 -2.38
CA PHE A 69 8.76 0.71 -2.31
C PHE A 69 8.98 -0.80 -2.50
N ILE A 70 8.30 -1.65 -1.72
CA ILE A 70 8.50 -3.09 -1.79
C ILE A 70 8.00 -3.68 -3.12
N CYS A 71 6.90 -3.17 -3.67
CA CYS A 71 6.37 -3.60 -4.98
C CYS A 71 7.24 -3.18 -6.17
N GLY A 72 8.06 -2.12 -6.03
CA GLY A 72 9.08 -1.76 -7.02
C GLY A 72 10.39 -2.53 -6.83
N PHE A 73 10.88 -2.55 -5.59
CA PHE A 73 12.21 -3.04 -5.24
C PHE A 73 12.32 -4.56 -5.32
N VAL A 74 11.37 -5.30 -4.75
CA VAL A 74 11.47 -6.77 -4.67
C VAL A 74 11.35 -7.44 -6.04
N PRO A 75 10.39 -7.10 -6.92
CA PRO A 75 10.38 -7.66 -8.28
C PRO A 75 11.63 -7.32 -9.09
N PHE A 76 12.21 -6.14 -8.85
CA PHE A 76 13.48 -5.76 -9.48
C PHE A 76 14.63 -6.65 -9.00
N ILE A 77 14.84 -6.78 -7.69
CA ILE A 77 15.88 -7.65 -7.13
C ILE A 77 15.66 -9.12 -7.51
N PHE A 78 14.41 -9.58 -7.51
CA PHE A 78 14.03 -10.93 -7.91
C PHE A 78 14.45 -11.23 -9.36
N SER A 79 14.10 -10.36 -10.32
CA SER A 79 14.49 -10.54 -11.73
C SER A 79 16.02 -10.50 -11.91
N ARG A 80 16.71 -9.64 -11.15
CA ARG A 80 18.18 -9.55 -11.15
C ARG A 80 18.83 -10.83 -10.62
N ALA A 81 18.31 -11.37 -9.52
CA ALA A 81 18.81 -12.58 -8.89
C ALA A 81 18.61 -13.82 -9.77
N LEU A 82 17.49 -13.90 -10.50
CA LEU A 82 17.25 -14.98 -11.45
C LEU A 82 18.05 -14.84 -12.76
N GLY A 83 18.63 -13.67 -13.04
CA GLY A 83 19.24 -13.37 -14.33
C GLY A 83 18.24 -13.39 -15.50
N ALA A 84 16.93 -13.28 -15.22
CA ALA A 84 15.85 -13.43 -16.18
C ALA A 84 14.78 -12.35 -15.98
N PRO A 85 14.11 -11.89 -17.06
CA PRO A 85 13.01 -10.93 -16.93
C PRO A 85 11.81 -11.54 -16.20
N LEU A 86 10.90 -10.68 -15.73
CA LEU A 86 9.61 -11.14 -15.24
C LEU A 86 8.83 -11.81 -16.37
N ALA A 87 8.17 -12.94 -16.07
CA ALA A 87 7.44 -13.72 -17.06
C ALA A 87 6.22 -12.97 -17.63
N CYS A 88 5.57 -12.13 -16.81
CA CYS A 88 4.42 -11.34 -17.24
C CYS A 88 4.63 -9.83 -17.02
N PRO A 89 5.39 -9.14 -17.90
CA PRO A 89 5.62 -7.70 -17.79
C PRO A 89 4.33 -6.86 -17.85
N ARG A 90 3.34 -7.31 -18.63
CA ARG A 90 2.02 -6.66 -18.71
C ARG A 90 1.32 -6.69 -17.35
N LEU A 91 1.26 -7.87 -16.71
CA LEU A 91 0.66 -8.02 -15.38
C LEU A 91 1.35 -7.10 -14.36
N ALA A 92 2.67 -6.94 -14.45
CA ALA A 92 3.43 -6.05 -13.57
C ALA A 92 2.99 -4.57 -13.70
N TRP A 93 2.80 -4.08 -14.94
CA TRP A 93 2.28 -2.74 -15.18
C TRP A 93 0.81 -2.58 -14.82
N TRP A 94 -0.03 -3.57 -15.10
CA TRP A 94 -1.43 -3.59 -14.66
C TRP A 94 -1.53 -3.49 -13.14
N THR A 95 -0.68 -4.23 -12.42
CA THR A 95 -0.60 -4.17 -10.96
C THR A 95 -0.25 -2.77 -10.48
N PHE A 96 0.77 -2.14 -11.07
CA PHE A 96 1.13 -0.75 -10.77
C PHE A 96 -0.04 0.20 -10.97
N TRP A 97 -0.76 0.11 -12.09
CA TRP A 97 -1.88 1.01 -12.38
C TRP A 97 -3.07 0.80 -11.45
N ILE A 98 -3.38 -0.44 -11.06
CA ILE A 98 -4.43 -0.74 -10.07
C ILE A 98 -4.09 -0.08 -8.73
N MET A 99 -2.85 -0.28 -8.24
CA MET A 99 -2.42 0.34 -6.98
C MET A 99 -2.38 1.86 -7.08
N ALA A 100 -1.91 2.43 -8.19
CA ALA A 100 -1.86 3.88 -8.40
C ALA A 100 -3.27 4.49 -8.43
N ALA A 101 -4.21 3.85 -9.12
CA ALA A 101 -5.62 4.26 -9.12
C ALA A 101 -6.23 4.18 -7.71
N GLY A 102 -5.93 3.11 -6.97
CA GLY A 102 -6.33 2.96 -5.57
C GLY A 102 -5.79 4.08 -4.68
N LEU A 103 -4.50 4.40 -4.83
CA LEU A 103 -3.86 5.51 -4.12
C LEU A 103 -4.56 6.84 -4.41
N VAL A 104 -4.80 7.17 -5.69
CA VAL A 104 -5.49 8.41 -6.07
C VAL A 104 -6.88 8.46 -5.45
N LEU A 105 -7.63 7.35 -5.53
CA LEU A 105 -8.98 7.26 -4.97
C LEU A 105 -9.00 7.46 -3.45
N ALA A 106 -8.02 6.90 -2.72
CA ALA A 106 -7.90 7.08 -1.28
C ALA A 106 -7.37 8.45 -0.88
N ALA A 107 -6.51 9.06 -1.70
CA ALA A 107 -5.91 10.36 -1.44
C ALA A 107 -6.93 11.50 -1.47
N ILE A 108 -7.96 11.42 -2.33
CA ILE A 108 -9.00 12.46 -2.45
C ILE A 108 -9.69 12.74 -1.09
N PRO A 109 -10.34 11.75 -0.43
CA PRO A 109 -10.96 12.00 0.86
C PRO A 109 -9.94 12.22 1.98
N LEU A 110 -8.73 11.64 1.88
CA LEU A 110 -7.68 11.86 2.86
C LEU A 110 -7.26 13.33 2.91
N VAL A 111 -6.82 13.90 1.78
CA VAL A 111 -6.45 15.32 1.66
C VAL A 111 -7.66 16.24 1.87
N GLY A 112 -8.85 15.78 1.48
CA GLY A 112 -10.11 16.51 1.69
C GLY A 112 -10.60 16.56 3.13
N ASN A 113 -9.86 15.99 4.11
CA ASN A 113 -10.26 15.86 5.51
C ASN A 113 -11.56 15.05 5.72
N ALA A 114 -11.90 14.18 4.76
CA ALA A 114 -13.02 13.25 4.83
C ALA A 114 -12.59 11.81 5.21
N ALA A 115 -11.31 11.61 5.54
CA ALA A 115 -10.75 10.36 6.06
C ALA A 115 -9.78 10.61 7.22
N THR A 116 -10.17 11.47 8.16
CA THR A 116 -9.41 11.78 9.38
C THR A 116 -9.64 10.71 10.45
N VAL A 117 -9.13 9.50 10.19
CA VAL A 117 -9.39 8.28 10.98
C VAL A 117 -8.10 7.51 11.34
N MET A 118 -6.94 8.17 11.22
CA MET A 118 -5.61 7.55 11.34
C MET A 118 -5.35 6.47 10.29
N PHE A 119 -4.14 5.89 10.29
CA PHE A 119 -3.78 4.80 9.37
C PHE A 119 -4.39 3.43 9.74
N THR A 120 -4.99 3.32 10.93
CA THR A 120 -5.67 2.10 11.41
C THR A 120 -7.17 2.12 11.13
N PHE A 121 -7.77 3.29 10.89
CA PHE A 121 -9.18 3.45 10.48
C PHE A 121 -10.20 2.64 11.29
N TYR A 122 -9.98 2.52 12.60
CA TYR A 122 -10.83 1.71 13.49
C TYR A 122 -12.26 2.26 13.59
N PRO A 123 -13.29 1.43 13.35
CA PRO A 123 -14.66 1.76 13.71
C PRO A 123 -14.80 2.10 15.21
N PRO A 124 -15.72 3.00 15.61
CA PRO A 124 -16.77 3.62 14.79
C PRO A 124 -16.35 4.91 14.08
N LEU A 125 -15.04 5.23 13.98
CA LEU A 125 -14.59 6.33 13.15
C LEU A 125 -14.79 5.98 11.66
N LYS A 126 -15.64 6.75 10.99
CA LYS A 126 -16.08 6.47 9.62
C LYS A 126 -15.48 7.46 8.64
N ALA A 127 -14.67 6.98 7.70
CA ALA A 127 -14.17 7.74 6.57
C ALA A 127 -15.13 7.67 5.38
N HIS A 128 -14.90 8.53 4.38
CA HIS A 128 -15.56 8.43 3.08
C HIS A 128 -15.22 7.10 2.39
N TRP A 129 -16.20 6.46 1.72
CA TRP A 129 -16.06 5.13 1.11
C TRP A 129 -14.86 4.99 0.15
N ALA A 130 -14.53 6.06 -0.58
CA ALA A 130 -13.41 6.09 -1.52
C ALA A 130 -12.06 5.83 -0.84
N PHE A 131 -11.91 6.18 0.45
CA PHE A 131 -10.72 5.87 1.24
C PHE A 131 -10.54 4.36 1.38
N TYR A 132 -11.59 3.66 1.82
CA TYR A 132 -11.57 2.20 1.99
C TYR A 132 -11.41 1.48 0.65
N LEU A 133 -12.13 1.89 -0.39
CA LEU A 133 -12.00 1.26 -1.71
C LEU A 133 -10.60 1.45 -2.28
N GLY A 134 -10.06 2.67 -2.17
CA GLY A 134 -8.74 2.99 -2.67
C GLY A 134 -7.64 2.16 -2.01
N LEU A 135 -7.63 2.07 -0.67
CA LEU A 135 -6.68 1.23 0.05
C LEU A 135 -6.89 -0.27 -0.22
N THR A 136 -8.13 -0.72 -0.41
CA THR A 136 -8.43 -2.09 -0.82
C THR A 136 -7.77 -2.43 -2.16
N LEU A 137 -7.84 -1.53 -3.15
CA LEU A 137 -7.19 -1.71 -4.45
C LEU A 137 -5.65 -1.76 -4.34
N VAL A 138 -5.07 -0.95 -3.45
CA VAL A 138 -3.63 -0.98 -3.16
C VAL A 138 -3.23 -2.35 -2.59
N VAL A 139 -3.93 -2.80 -1.53
CA VAL A 139 -3.63 -4.08 -0.87
C VAL A 139 -3.88 -5.26 -1.80
N ALA A 140 -5.05 -5.37 -2.43
CA ALA A 140 -5.37 -6.46 -3.34
C ALA A 140 -4.46 -6.47 -4.58
N GLY A 141 -4.02 -5.30 -5.05
CA GLY A 141 -3.04 -5.19 -6.13
C GLY A 141 -1.74 -5.94 -5.83
N THR A 142 -1.28 -5.93 -4.57
CA THR A 142 -0.04 -6.64 -4.19
C THR A 142 -0.11 -8.15 -4.41
N TRP A 143 -1.29 -8.78 -4.42
CA TRP A 143 -1.45 -10.20 -4.69
C TRP A 143 -1.07 -10.55 -6.15
N LEU A 144 -1.25 -9.60 -7.06
CA LEU A 144 -0.81 -9.73 -8.45
C LEU A 144 0.72 -9.67 -8.58
N VAL A 145 1.40 -8.98 -7.65
CA VAL A 145 2.88 -9.04 -7.54
C VAL A 145 3.31 -10.45 -7.17
N THR A 146 2.69 -11.05 -6.13
CA THR A 146 2.95 -12.44 -5.73
C THR A 146 2.76 -13.40 -6.89
N LEU A 147 1.62 -13.29 -7.60
CA LEU A 147 1.33 -14.11 -8.77
C LEU A 147 2.44 -14.00 -9.83
N ASN A 148 2.87 -12.79 -10.17
CA ASN A 148 3.91 -12.57 -11.17
C ASN A 148 5.26 -13.14 -10.73
N LEU A 149 5.63 -13.01 -9.46
CA LEU A 149 6.86 -13.61 -8.90
C LEU A 149 6.82 -15.14 -9.01
N VAL A 150 5.69 -15.77 -8.65
CA VAL A 150 5.53 -17.23 -8.71
C VAL A 150 5.59 -17.73 -10.16
N VAL A 151 4.89 -17.09 -11.10
CA VAL A 151 4.92 -17.46 -12.52
C VAL A 151 6.33 -17.30 -13.09
N SER A 152 7.01 -16.20 -12.75
CA SER A 152 8.39 -15.95 -13.17
C SER A 152 9.37 -16.98 -12.61
N TRP A 153 9.23 -17.35 -11.33
CA TRP A 153 10.03 -18.39 -10.71
C TRP A 153 9.80 -19.76 -11.35
N ARG A 154 8.54 -20.13 -11.63
CA ARG A 154 8.20 -21.40 -12.30
C ARG A 154 8.82 -21.47 -13.70
N ALA A 155 8.72 -20.40 -14.48
CA ALA A 155 9.33 -20.32 -15.81
C ALA A 155 10.86 -20.37 -15.76
N TRP A 156 11.48 -19.79 -14.73
CA TRP A 156 12.92 -19.92 -14.49
C TRP A 156 13.31 -21.34 -14.08
N ARG A 157 12.58 -21.95 -13.15
CA ARG A 157 12.80 -23.32 -12.65
C ARG A 157 12.72 -24.36 -13.76
N ALA A 158 11.77 -24.24 -14.69
CA ALA A 158 11.62 -25.14 -15.83
C ALA A 158 12.85 -25.16 -16.75
N ARG A 159 13.62 -24.06 -16.81
CA ARG A 159 14.85 -23.93 -17.59
C ARG A 159 16.13 -24.19 -16.79
N ASN A 160 16.01 -24.31 -15.46
CA ASN A 160 17.12 -24.47 -14.53
C ASN A 160 16.80 -25.61 -13.55
N ALA A 161 16.49 -26.78 -14.10
CA ALA A 161 16.22 -27.98 -13.32
C ALA A 161 17.45 -28.38 -12.50
N GLY A 162 17.27 -28.73 -11.22
CA GLY A 162 18.36 -29.12 -10.32
C GLY A 162 19.21 -27.97 -9.75
N VAL A 163 19.11 -26.75 -10.28
CA VAL A 163 19.85 -25.59 -9.76
C VAL A 163 19.13 -24.98 -8.55
N PRO A 164 19.75 -24.75 -7.38
CA PRO A 164 19.08 -24.08 -6.26
C PRO A 164 18.51 -22.70 -6.63
N THR A 165 17.39 -22.29 -6.02
CA THR A 165 16.91 -20.90 -6.23
C THR A 165 17.89 -19.91 -5.61
N PRO A 166 18.33 -18.87 -6.35
CA PRO A 166 19.18 -17.82 -5.80
C PRO A 166 18.56 -17.20 -4.55
N LEU A 167 19.37 -16.96 -3.52
CA LEU A 167 18.89 -16.55 -2.19
C LEU A 167 17.94 -15.34 -2.24
N ALA A 168 18.31 -14.28 -2.97
CA ALA A 168 17.48 -13.08 -3.08
C ALA A 168 16.14 -13.35 -3.78
N ALA A 169 16.10 -14.26 -4.75
CA ALA A 169 14.84 -14.67 -5.39
C ALA A 169 13.96 -15.51 -4.45
N PHE A 170 14.57 -16.39 -3.65
CA PHE A 170 13.88 -17.15 -2.61
C PHE A 170 13.27 -16.23 -1.54
N MET A 171 14.07 -15.29 -1.00
CA MET A 171 13.59 -14.29 -0.04
C MET A 171 12.43 -13.48 -0.59
N SER A 172 12.51 -13.04 -1.85
CA SER A 172 11.42 -12.30 -2.51
C SER A 172 10.11 -13.08 -2.55
N LEU A 173 10.17 -14.39 -2.86
CA LEU A 173 9.00 -15.27 -2.89
C LEU A 173 8.41 -15.46 -1.50
N VAL A 174 9.26 -15.74 -0.50
CA VAL A 174 8.81 -15.93 0.89
C VAL A 174 8.17 -14.66 1.44
N THR A 175 8.78 -13.49 1.20
CA THR A 175 8.22 -12.21 1.62
C THR A 175 6.82 -11.97 1.07
N PHE A 176 6.62 -12.17 -0.25
CA PHE A 176 5.30 -11.95 -0.85
C PHE A 176 4.30 -13.07 -0.55
N ALA A 177 4.74 -14.32 -0.34
CA ALA A 177 3.89 -15.40 0.13
C ALA A 177 3.37 -15.11 1.55
N MET A 178 4.27 -14.72 2.46
CA MET A 178 3.91 -14.31 3.81
C MET A 178 2.96 -13.11 3.80
N TRP A 179 3.27 -12.07 3.04
CA TRP A 179 2.39 -10.90 2.90
C TRP A 179 1.00 -11.25 2.36
N SER A 180 0.92 -12.14 1.37
CA SER A 180 -0.37 -12.56 0.82
C SER A 180 -1.24 -13.28 1.84
N ILE A 181 -0.63 -14.01 2.79
CA ILE A 181 -1.34 -14.65 3.90
C ILE A 181 -1.72 -13.61 4.97
N ALA A 182 -0.76 -12.78 5.38
CA ALA A 182 -0.95 -11.77 6.42
C ALA A 182 -2.02 -10.72 6.05
N SER A 183 -2.11 -10.37 4.77
CA SER A 183 -3.09 -9.37 4.28
C SER A 183 -4.53 -9.90 4.15
N LEU A 184 -4.79 -11.20 4.40
CA LEU A 184 -6.14 -11.77 4.28
C LEU A 184 -7.11 -11.18 5.32
N GLY A 185 -6.67 -10.99 6.56
CA GLY A 185 -7.49 -10.40 7.62
C GLY A 185 -7.91 -8.97 7.25
N LEU A 186 -6.93 -8.12 6.95
CA LEU A 186 -7.15 -6.75 6.52
C LEU A 186 -8.03 -6.65 5.26
N ALA A 187 -7.84 -7.52 4.27
CA ALA A 187 -8.70 -7.55 3.08
C ALA A 187 -10.14 -7.93 3.42
N ALA A 188 -10.34 -8.91 4.31
CA ALA A 188 -11.67 -9.31 4.77
C ALA A 188 -12.36 -8.19 5.55
N GLU A 189 -11.65 -7.50 6.44
CA GLU A 189 -12.17 -6.34 7.17
C GLU A 189 -12.65 -5.25 6.19
N MET A 190 -11.81 -4.84 5.23
CA MET A 190 -12.17 -3.79 4.30
C MET A 190 -13.36 -4.19 3.41
N LEU A 191 -13.34 -5.39 2.84
CA LEU A 191 -14.35 -5.85 1.87
C LEU A 191 -15.70 -6.16 2.50
N PHE A 192 -15.72 -6.79 3.67
CA PHE A 192 -16.95 -7.31 4.28
C PHE A 192 -17.47 -6.47 5.43
N MET A 193 -16.66 -5.55 5.97
CA MET A 193 -17.07 -4.71 7.11
C MET A 193 -17.05 -3.22 6.74
N LEU A 194 -15.90 -2.66 6.38
CA LEU A 194 -15.75 -1.21 6.23
C LEU A 194 -16.41 -0.67 4.94
N LEU A 195 -16.28 -1.37 3.82
CA LEU A 195 -16.90 -0.95 2.56
C LEU A 195 -18.43 -0.98 2.60
N PRO A 196 -19.10 -2.09 3.01
CA PRO A 196 -20.56 -2.10 3.13
C PRO A 196 -21.08 -1.02 4.08
N TRP A 197 -20.38 -0.78 5.19
CA TRP A 197 -20.76 0.25 6.15
C TRP A 197 -20.55 1.67 5.61
N SER A 198 -19.41 1.95 4.99
CA SER A 198 -19.11 3.28 4.40
C SER A 198 -20.00 3.64 3.21
N LEU A 199 -20.47 2.65 2.46
CA LEU A 199 -21.46 2.82 1.39
C LEU A 199 -22.91 2.92 1.88
N GLY A 200 -23.16 2.71 3.19
CA GLY A 200 -24.50 2.77 3.77
C GLY A 200 -25.36 1.52 3.52
N LEU A 201 -24.77 0.41 3.09
CA LEU A 201 -25.47 -0.87 2.89
C LEU A 201 -25.85 -1.55 4.22
N VAL A 202 -25.13 -1.22 5.30
CA VAL A 202 -25.40 -1.67 6.67
C VAL A 202 -25.33 -0.49 7.64
N GLY A 203 -26.07 -0.56 8.75
CA GLY A 203 -26.17 0.54 9.74
C GLY A 203 -24.93 0.71 10.64
N GLY A 204 -24.08 -0.31 10.73
CA GLY A 204 -22.91 -0.32 11.61
C GLY A 204 -21.99 -1.52 11.33
N THR A 205 -20.89 -1.60 12.07
CA THR A 205 -19.96 -2.72 12.03
C THR A 205 -19.43 -3.03 13.43
N ASP A 206 -19.06 -4.29 13.69
CA ASP A 206 -18.49 -4.71 14.98
C ASP A 206 -17.04 -4.23 15.09
N ALA A 207 -16.79 -3.34 16.05
CA ALA A 207 -15.48 -2.73 16.23
C ALA A 207 -14.42 -3.70 16.78
N LEU A 208 -14.82 -4.72 17.54
CA LEU A 208 -13.88 -5.71 18.08
C LEU A 208 -13.42 -6.64 16.95
N LEU A 209 -14.36 -7.18 16.19
CA LEU A 209 -14.07 -8.05 15.04
C LEU A 209 -13.25 -7.31 13.98
N ALA A 210 -13.56 -6.04 13.69
CA ALA A 210 -12.78 -5.23 12.75
C ALA A 210 -11.29 -5.17 13.16
N ARG A 211 -11.03 -4.87 14.44
CA ARG A 211 -9.67 -4.83 14.99
C ARG A 211 -9.00 -6.21 15.04
N THR A 212 -9.76 -7.29 15.26
CA THR A 212 -9.25 -8.66 15.21
C THR A 212 -8.82 -9.05 13.80
N LEU A 213 -9.52 -8.58 12.76
CA LEU A 213 -9.15 -8.84 11.37
C LEU A 213 -8.01 -7.93 10.89
N PHE A 214 -7.91 -6.71 11.42
CA PHE A 214 -6.84 -5.76 11.09
C PHE A 214 -5.43 -6.26 11.50
N TRP A 215 -5.31 -6.93 12.65
CA TRP A 215 -4.05 -7.38 13.26
C TRP A 215 -3.72 -8.85 12.98
#